data_AF-A0A6B3H153-F1
#
_entry.id   AF-A0A6B3H153-F1
#
_cell.length_a   1.000
_cell.length_b   1.000
_cell.length_c   1.000
_cell.angle_alpha   90.00
_cell.angle_beta   90.00
_cell.angle_gamma   90.00
#
_symmetry.space_group_name_H-M   'P 1'
#
loop_
_entity.id
_entity.type
_entity.pdbx_description
1 polymer ?
#
loop_
_entity_poly.entity_id
_entity_poly.type
_entity_poly.pdbx_seq_one_letter_code
_entity_poly.pdbx_strand_id
1 'polypeptide(L)'
;GVDARIDLRIGDASATLEALLAERGPESFDLVFIDADKANYLRYYEASLALLRAGGLIVVDNTLFFGRVADPAAVDPETAGVRALNRVLHEDPRVELSLLVMADGITLVRKR
;
A
#
# COMPACT_ATOMS: atom_id res chain seq x y z
N GLY A 1 -22.63 10.58 -9.16
CA GLY A 1 -22.13 11.04 -10.48
C GLY A 1 -20.99 10.20 -11.05
N VAL A 2 -20.27 9.47 -10.19
CA VAL A 2 -19.18 8.56 -10.58
C VAL A 2 -19.41 7.13 -10.11
N ASP A 3 -20.56 6.87 -9.50
CA ASP A 3 -20.87 5.63 -8.77
C ASP A 3 -20.80 4.40 -9.68
N ALA A 4 -21.15 4.54 -10.96
CA ALA A 4 -21.04 3.49 -11.97
C ALA A 4 -19.58 3.06 -12.28
N ARG A 5 -18.57 3.78 -11.77
CA ARG A 5 -17.14 3.43 -11.87
C ARG A 5 -16.62 2.72 -10.61
N ILE A 6 -17.46 2.56 -9.59
CA ILE A 6 -17.08 1.99 -8.30
C ILE A 6 -17.68 0.60 -8.18
N ASP A 7 -16.80 -0.40 -8.09
CA ASP A 7 -17.16 -1.77 -7.74
C ASP A 7 -16.82 -2.01 -6.27
N LEU A 8 -17.83 -1.88 -5.40
CA LEU A 8 -17.66 -2.00 -3.96
C LEU A 8 -17.66 -3.47 -3.53
N ARG A 9 -16.52 -3.93 -2.98
CA ARG A 9 -16.41 -5.24 -2.34
C ARG A 9 -16.33 -5.09 -0.83
N ILE A 10 -17.30 -5.63 -0.10
CA ILE A 10 -17.37 -5.58 1.36
C ILE A 10 -16.77 -6.87 1.93
N GLY A 11 -15.72 -6.74 2.74
CA GLY A 11 -15.06 -7.88 3.39
C GLY A 11 -13.66 -7.53 3.88
N ASP A 12 -12.93 -8.56 4.32
CA ASP A 12 -11.50 -8.43 4.61
C ASP A 12 -10.74 -8.07 3.33
N ALA A 13 -9.94 -7.01 3.39
CA ALA A 13 -9.22 -6.51 2.22
C ALA A 13 -8.19 -7.53 1.70
N SER A 14 -7.55 -8.30 2.57
CA SER A 14 -6.55 -9.29 2.13
C SER A 14 -7.20 -10.42 1.35
N ALA A 15 -8.30 -10.97 1.87
CA ALA A 15 -9.09 -11.99 1.18
C ALA A 15 -9.65 -11.45 -0.15
N THR A 16 -10.06 -10.18 -0.16
CA THR A 16 -10.58 -9.52 -1.36
C THR A 16 -9.49 -9.34 -2.43
N LEU A 17 -8.26 -8.98 -2.05
CA LEU A 17 -7.13 -8.86 -2.97
C LEU A 17 -6.73 -10.23 -3.56
N GLU A 18 -6.76 -11.28 -2.75
CA GLU A 18 -6.51 -12.66 -3.23
C GLU A 18 -7.58 -13.10 -4.23
N ALA A 19 -8.86 -12.85 -3.94
CA ALA A 19 -9.96 -13.13 -4.86
C ALA A 19 -9.85 -12.31 -6.15
N LEU A 20 -9.48 -11.03 -6.06
CA LEU A 20 -9.24 -10.16 -7.20
C LEU A 20 -8.10 -10.67 -8.09
N LEU A 21 -7.02 -11.15 -7.49
CA LEU A 21 -5.90 -11.74 -8.24
C LEU A 21 -6.33 -13.00 -8.98
N ALA A 22 -7.18 -13.84 -8.37
CA ALA A 22 -7.75 -15.00 -9.03
C ALA A 22 -8.74 -14.64 -10.15
N GLU A 23 -9.53 -13.58 -9.96
CA GLU A 23 -10.56 -13.12 -10.91
C GLU A 23 -9.95 -12.42 -12.14
N ARG A 24 -9.00 -11.50 -11.91
CA ARG A 24 -8.46 -10.60 -12.93
C ARG A 24 -7.10 -11.03 -13.46
N GLY A 25 -6.39 -11.89 -12.74
CA GLY A 25 -5.00 -12.23 -13.00
C GLY A 25 -4.02 -11.14 -12.55
N PRO A 26 -2.71 -11.45 -12.64
CA PRO A 26 -1.65 -10.50 -12.31
C PRO A 26 -1.66 -9.33 -13.29
N GLU A 27 -1.06 -8.20 -12.88
CA GLU A 27 -0.86 -7.02 -13.74
C GLU A 27 -2.13 -6.42 -14.35
N SER A 28 -3.27 -6.59 -13.66
CA SER A 28 -4.59 -6.14 -14.08
C SER A 28 -4.95 -4.72 -13.63
N PHE A 29 -4.11 -4.06 -12.84
CA PHE A 29 -4.35 -2.71 -12.32
C PHE A 29 -3.25 -1.71 -12.70
N ASP A 30 -3.66 -0.49 -13.06
CA ASP A 30 -2.76 0.65 -13.34
C ASP A 30 -2.29 1.37 -12.07
N LEU A 31 -3.19 1.47 -11.08
CA LEU A 31 -2.98 2.22 -9.85
C LEU A 31 -3.65 1.51 -8.68
N VAL A 32 -2.97 1.49 -7.53
CA VAL A 32 -3.53 1.05 -6.25
C VAL A 32 -3.31 2.12 -5.18
N PHE A 33 -4.35 2.46 -4.43
CA PHE A 33 -4.27 3.37 -3.29
C PHE A 33 -4.51 2.58 -1.99
N ILE A 34 -3.57 2.63 -1.06
CA ILE A 34 -3.61 1.90 0.22
C ILE A 34 -3.78 2.92 1.35
N ASP A 35 -4.97 2.95 1.93
CA ASP A 35 -5.30 3.64 3.17
C ASP A 35 -6.26 2.77 4.00
N ALA A 36 -5.66 1.86 4.76
CA ALA A 36 -6.37 0.85 5.55
C ALA A 36 -5.74 0.73 6.95
N ASP A 37 -5.96 -0.39 7.64
CA ASP A 37 -5.30 -0.67 8.91
C ASP A 37 -3.79 -0.90 8.72
N LYS A 38 -3.00 -0.21 9.54
CA LYS A 38 -1.55 -0.09 9.32
C LYS A 38 -0.79 -1.39 9.61
N ALA A 39 -1.38 -2.29 10.42
CA ALA A 39 -0.80 -3.58 10.76
C ALA A 39 -0.68 -4.51 9.53
N ASN A 40 -1.60 -4.40 8.56
CA ASN A 40 -1.61 -5.24 7.36
C ASN A 40 -1.00 -4.58 6.12
N TYR A 41 -0.43 -3.38 6.25
CA TYR A 41 0.16 -2.63 5.13
C TYR A 41 1.13 -3.44 4.27
N LEU A 42 2.00 -4.24 4.89
CA LEU A 42 2.94 -5.08 4.14
C LEU A 42 2.22 -6.14 3.30
N ARG A 43 1.16 -6.74 3.85
CA ARG A 43 0.36 -7.75 3.12
C ARG A 43 -0.38 -7.11 1.95
N TYR A 44 -0.93 -5.92 2.15
CA TYR A 44 -1.57 -5.16 1.08
C TYR A 44 -0.58 -4.76 0.00
N TYR A 45 0.62 -4.33 0.37
CA TYR A 45 1.68 -4.00 -0.58
C TYR A 45 2.05 -5.18 -1.49
N GLU A 46 2.36 -6.35 -0.93
CA GLU A 46 2.75 -7.52 -1.74
C GLU A 46 1.63 -7.99 -2.67
N ALA A 47 0.39 -8.04 -2.18
CA ALA A 47 -0.77 -8.40 -3.01
C ALA A 47 -1.02 -7.35 -4.11
N SER A 48 -0.87 -6.07 -3.78
CA SER A 48 -0.99 -4.97 -4.75
C SER A 48 0.09 -5.05 -5.82
N LEU A 49 1.33 -5.38 -5.46
CA LEU A 49 2.43 -5.48 -6.43
C LEU A 49 2.23 -6.62 -7.45
N ALA A 50 1.57 -7.70 -7.05
CA ALA A 50 1.19 -8.80 -7.95
C ALA A 50 0.08 -8.37 -8.93
N LEU A 51 -0.90 -7.60 -8.45
CA LEU A 51 -2.00 -7.07 -9.24
C LEU A 51 -1.59 -5.89 -10.15
N LEU A 52 -0.56 -5.14 -9.77
CA LEU A 52 -0.12 -3.96 -10.49
C LEU A 52 0.70 -4.32 -11.73
N ARG A 53 0.45 -3.68 -12.87
CA ARG A 53 1.31 -3.85 -14.05
C ARG A 53 2.69 -3.22 -13.87
N ALA A 54 3.67 -3.67 -14.67
CA ALA A 54 4.93 -2.96 -14.84
C ALA A 54 4.68 -1.48 -15.20
N GLY A 55 5.41 -0.57 -14.55
CA GLY A 55 5.22 0.87 -14.64
C GLY A 55 3.95 1.42 -13.97
N GLY A 56 3.14 0.58 -13.32
CA GLY A 56 1.99 1.02 -12.53
C GLY A 56 2.41 1.66 -11.19
N LEU A 57 1.45 2.28 -10.51
CA LEU A 57 1.70 3.05 -9.29
C LEU A 57 0.92 2.53 -8.08
N ILE A 58 1.62 2.24 -6.99
CA ILE A 58 1.01 2.08 -5.67
C ILE A 58 1.23 3.39 -4.91
N VAL A 59 0.18 3.89 -4.27
CA VAL A 59 0.20 5.07 -3.40
C VAL A 59 -0.17 4.60 -2.01
N VAL A 60 0.74 4.78 -1.05
CA VAL A 60 0.51 4.42 0.35
C VAL A 60 0.37 5.69 1.19
N ASP A 61 -0.73 5.80 1.93
CA ASP A 61 -0.99 6.94 2.81
C ASP A 61 -0.53 6.70 4.26
N ASN A 62 -0.30 7.79 4.99
CA ASN A 62 0.14 7.88 6.38
C ASN A 62 1.50 7.21 6.67
N THR A 63 2.47 7.34 5.76
CA THR A 63 3.77 6.68 5.91
C THR A 63 4.73 7.40 6.87
N LEU A 64 4.44 8.65 7.26
CA LEU A 64 5.11 9.35 8.37
C LEU A 64 4.38 9.16 9.70
N PHE A 65 3.12 8.73 9.68
CA PHE A 65 2.31 8.31 10.83
C PHE A 65 2.41 9.25 12.04
N PHE A 66 2.10 10.52 11.84
CA PHE A 66 2.18 11.63 12.79
C PHE A 66 3.57 11.80 13.44
N GLY A 67 4.62 11.41 12.72
CA GLY A 67 6.00 11.39 13.20
C GLY A 67 6.32 10.22 14.13
N ARG A 68 5.36 9.35 14.46
CA ARG A 68 5.56 8.21 15.37
C ARG A 68 6.61 7.23 14.87
N VAL A 69 6.75 7.09 13.55
CA VAL A 69 7.79 6.23 12.96
C VAL A 69 9.20 6.66 13.38
N ALA A 70 9.41 7.93 13.73
CA ALA A 70 10.69 8.44 14.23
C ALA A 70 10.84 8.35 15.76
N ASP A 71 9.78 8.11 16.52
CA ASP A 71 9.80 8.02 17.99
C ASP A 71 10.16 6.60 18.47
N PRO A 72 11.36 6.35 19.01
CA PRO A 72 11.77 5.01 19.45
C PRO A 72 10.88 4.39 20.53
N ALA A 73 10.13 5.20 21.30
CA ALA A 73 9.22 4.73 22.33
C ALA A 73 7.87 4.25 21.77
N ALA A 74 7.51 4.62 20.54
CA ALA A 74 6.30 4.16 19.88
C ALA A 74 6.48 2.72 19.38
N VAL A 75 5.95 1.76 20.15
CA VAL A 75 6.07 0.31 19.91
C VAL A 75 4.72 -0.39 19.68
N ASP A 76 3.65 0.39 19.46
CA ASP A 76 2.34 -0.15 19.15
C ASP A 76 2.33 -0.86 17.77
N PRO A 77 1.39 -1.79 17.54
CA PRO A 77 1.35 -2.58 16.31
C PRO A 77 1.21 -1.76 15.03
N GLU A 78 0.54 -0.60 15.06
CA GLU A 78 0.36 0.25 13.88
C GLU A 78 1.68 0.93 13.51
N THR A 79 2.36 1.53 14.48
CA THR A 79 3.70 2.12 14.27
C THR A 79 4.70 1.07 13.78
N ALA A 80 4.66 -0.14 14.36
CA ALA A 80 5.49 -1.26 13.92
C ALA A 80 5.19 -1.67 12.47
N GLY A 81 3.90 -1.71 12.09
CA GLY A 81 3.45 -2.01 10.73
C GLY A 81 3.95 -0.99 9.70
N VAL A 82 3.81 0.31 9.98
CA VAL A 82 4.31 1.37 9.09
C VAL A 82 5.84 1.33 8.97
N ARG A 83 6.57 1.13 10.08
CA ARG A 83 8.04 0.98 10.04
C ARG A 83 8.47 -0.23 9.21
N ALA A 84 7.79 -1.36 9.38
CA ALA A 84 8.08 -2.56 8.64
C ALA A 84 7.86 -2.34 7.14
N LEU A 85 6.75 -1.71 6.75
CA LEU A 85 6.50 -1.34 5.36
C LEU A 85 7.59 -0.39 4.84
N ASN A 86 7.86 0.72 5.53
CA ASN A 86 8.83 1.72 5.07
C ASN A 86 10.22 1.10 4.82
N ARG A 87 10.65 0.18 5.69
CA ARG A 87 11.91 -0.57 5.50
C ARG A 87 11.85 -1.47 4.26
N VAL A 88 10.78 -2.26 4.11
CA VAL A 88 10.63 -3.13 2.94
C VAL A 88 10.63 -2.32 1.66
N LEU A 89 9.85 -1.24 1.59
CA LEU A 89 9.80 -0.36 0.42
C LEU A 89 11.20 0.17 0.08
N HIS A 90 11.94 0.67 1.06
CA HIS A 90 13.28 1.22 0.86
C HIS A 90 14.28 0.19 0.29
N GLU A 91 14.13 -1.07 0.66
CA GLU A 91 15.03 -2.17 0.27
C GLU A 91 14.56 -2.94 -0.97
N ASP A 92 13.34 -2.70 -1.48
CA ASP A 92 12.73 -3.49 -2.55
C ASP A 92 13.27 -3.12 -3.95
N PRO A 93 14.02 -4.00 -4.63
CA PRO A 93 14.59 -3.71 -5.94
C PRO A 93 13.56 -3.72 -7.07
N ARG A 94 12.33 -4.19 -6.83
CA ARG A 94 11.25 -4.27 -7.83
C ARG A 94 10.62 -2.91 -8.13
N VAL A 95 10.93 -1.89 -7.33
CA VAL A 95 10.21 -0.60 -7.37
C VAL A 95 11.14 0.61 -7.39
N GLU A 96 10.55 1.76 -7.74
CA GLU A 96 11.10 3.10 -7.55
C GLU A 96 10.22 3.84 -6.53
N LEU A 97 10.84 4.59 -5.62
CA LEU A 97 10.14 5.25 -4.52
C LEU A 97 10.24 6.76 -4.58
N SER A 98 9.18 7.44 -4.15
CA SER A 98 9.21 8.86 -3.79
C SER A 98 8.34 9.09 -2.57
N LEU A 99 8.95 9.57 -1.48
CA LEU A 99 8.21 10.00 -0.28
C LEU A 99 7.88 11.48 -0.39
N LEU A 100 6.59 11.80 -0.37
CA LEU A 100 6.09 13.16 -0.36
C LEU A 100 5.78 13.58 1.09
N VAL A 101 6.40 14.67 1.53
CA VAL A 101 6.17 15.30 2.84
C VAL A 101 4.88 16.13 2.86
N MET A 102 3.81 15.56 2.35
CA MET A 102 2.47 16.15 2.36
C MET A 102 1.54 15.33 3.24
N ALA A 103 0.56 16.00 3.86
CA ALA A 103 -0.35 15.39 4.83
C ALA A 103 0.45 14.62 5.91
N ASP A 104 0.18 13.32 6.06
CA ASP A 104 0.83 12.46 7.03
C ASP A 104 1.89 11.53 6.40
N GLY A 105 2.46 11.96 5.28
CA GLY A 105 3.40 11.19 4.47
C GLY A 105 2.68 10.33 3.44
N ILE A 106 2.96 10.58 2.17
CA ILE A 106 2.47 9.78 1.05
C ILE A 106 3.68 9.17 0.37
N THR A 107 3.76 7.84 0.33
CA THR A 107 4.79 7.13 -0.42
C THR A 107 4.26 6.69 -1.76
N LEU A 108 4.86 7.23 -2.83
CA LEU A 108 4.66 6.77 -4.20
C LEU A 108 5.62 5.60 -4.48
N VAL A 109 5.08 4.50 -4.97
CA VAL A 109 5.81 3.28 -5.28
C VAL A 109 5.49 2.87 -6.71
N ARG A 110 6.43 3.09 -7.63
CA ARG A 110 6.28 2.72 -9.04
C ARG A 110 6.91 1.35 -9.27
N LYS A 111 6.13 0.38 -9.78
CA LYS A 111 6.67 -0.93 -10.18
C LYS A 111 7.52 -0.78 -11.43
N ARG A 112 8.70 -1.41 -11.44
CA ARG A 112 9.60 -1.42 -12.61
C ARG A 112 9.04 -2.27 -13.74
#